data_AF-A0A920GW25-F1
#
_entry.id   AF-A0A920GW25-F1
#
_cell.length_a   1.000
_cell.length_b   1.000
_cell.length_c   1.000
_cell.angle_alpha   90.00
_cell.angle_beta   90.00
_cell.angle_gamma   90.00
#
_symmetry.space_group_name_H-M   'P 1'
#
loop_
_entity.id
_entity.type
_entity.pdbx_description
1 polymer ?
#
loop_
_entity_poly.entity_id
_entity_poly.type
_entity_poly.pdbx_seq_one_letter_code
_entity_poly.pdbx_strand_id
1 'polypeptide(L)'
;MIEIKKTKSLEILQNTEIEIYLYHDAKLAEVRKFNGKKQFWLRNRYPNRNMLSKDEKFQWNFFLEEFLNHTQNHGLGIIENALI
;
A
#
# COMPACT_ATOMS: atom_id res chain seq x y z
N MET A 1 2.62 1.55 9.54
CA MET A 1 3.47 1.33 8.35
C MET A 1 3.46 -0.16 8.11
N ILE A 2 3.04 -0.61 6.94
CA ILE A 2 3.09 -2.01 6.52
C ILE A 2 4.23 -2.13 5.51
N GLU A 3 5.20 -2.97 5.82
CA GLU A 3 6.29 -3.31 4.89
C GLU A 3 5.95 -4.66 4.23
N ILE A 4 5.91 -4.68 2.90
CA ILE A 4 5.73 -5.91 2.14
C ILE A 4 7.11 -6.43 1.74
N LYS A 5 7.52 -7.51 2.42
CA LYS A 5 8.77 -8.21 2.13
C LYS A 5 8.57 -9.21 0.99
N LYS A 6 9.56 -9.28 0.11
CA LYS A 6 9.53 -10.15 -1.07
C LYS A 6 10.25 -11.45 -0.80
N THR A 7 9.92 -12.46 -1.60
CA THR A 7 10.68 -13.71 -1.67
C THR A 7 12.09 -13.45 -2.21
N LYS A 8 13.07 -14.28 -1.80
CA LYS A 8 14.49 -14.16 -2.17
C LYS A 8 14.75 -13.99 -3.67
N SER A 9 13.90 -14.57 -4.53
CA SER A 9 14.03 -14.46 -5.99
C SER A 9 13.87 -13.04 -6.54
N LEU A 10 13.37 -12.09 -5.74
CA LEU A 10 13.08 -10.71 -6.14
C LEU A 10 13.90 -9.65 -5.35
N GLU A 11 15.01 -10.06 -4.71
CA GLU A 11 15.85 -9.21 -3.85
C GLU A 11 16.39 -7.94 -4.53
N ILE A 12 16.57 -7.97 -5.86
CA ILE A 12 17.11 -6.83 -6.63
C ILE A 12 16.12 -5.66 -6.71
N LEU A 13 14.82 -5.91 -6.51
CA LEU A 13 13.77 -4.90 -6.61
C LEU A 13 13.51 -4.27 -5.23
N GLN A 14 13.43 -2.94 -5.16
CA GLN A 14 13.10 -2.20 -3.93
C GLN A 14 11.81 -2.70 -3.26
N ASN A 15 11.83 -2.91 -1.95
CA ASN A 15 10.66 -3.32 -1.17
C ASN A 15 9.48 -2.37 -1.36
N THR A 16 8.27 -2.92 -1.20
CA THR A 16 7.05 -2.12 -1.26
C THR A 16 6.67 -1.69 0.15
N GLU A 17 6.59 -0.39 0.35
CA GLU A 17 6.26 0.23 1.64
C GLU A 17 4.91 0.95 1.53
N ILE A 18 3.99 0.61 2.43
CA ILE A 18 2.64 1.20 2.44
C ILE A 18 2.37 1.78 3.83
N GLU A 19 2.11 3.08 3.88
CA GLU A 19 1.59 3.72 5.10
C GLU A 19 0.07 3.82 5.01
N ILE A 20 -0.63 3.25 5.98
CA ILE A 20 -2.09 3.16 6.01
C ILE A 20 -2.63 3.87 7.25
N TYR A 21 -3.76 4.55 7.08
CA TYR A 21 -4.63 4.99 8.16
C TYR A 21 -5.79 4.02 8.33
N LEU A 22 -6.03 3.60 9.56
CA LEU A 22 -7.15 2.74 9.91
C LEU A 22 -8.18 3.59 10.67
N TYR A 23 -9.36 3.73 10.07
CA TYR A 23 -10.48 4.45 10.67
C TYR A 23 -11.40 3.43 11.35
N HIS A 24 -11.44 3.48 12.67
CA HIS A 24 -12.25 2.58 13.48
C HIS A 24 -13.75 2.76 13.21
N ASP A 25 -14.25 4.00 13.32
CA ASP A 25 -15.69 4.28 13.27
C ASP A 25 -16.28 4.07 11.87
N ALA A 26 -15.51 4.39 10.83
CA ALA A 26 -15.89 4.16 9.44
C ALA A 26 -15.58 2.74 8.96
N LYS A 27 -14.93 1.90 9.78
CA LYS A 27 -14.45 0.56 9.43
C LYS A 27 -13.68 0.52 8.09
N LEU A 28 -12.80 1.49 7.88
CA LEU A 28 -12.11 1.71 6.61
C LEU A 28 -10.59 1.77 6.82
N ALA A 29 -9.85 1.26 5.84
CA ALA A 29 -8.41 1.50 5.70
C ALA A 29 -8.13 2.39 4.48
N GLU A 30 -7.19 3.31 4.60
CA GLU A 30 -6.79 4.21 3.52
C GLU A 30 -5.26 4.26 3.39
N VAL A 31 -4.74 4.04 2.18
CA VAL A 31 -3.31 4.18 1.90
C VAL A 31 -2.92 5.66 1.86
N ARG A 32 -2.22 6.14 2.87
CA ARG A 32 -1.73 7.52 2.95
C ARG A 32 -0.49 7.76 2.11
N LYS A 33 0.44 6.79 2.09
CA LYS A 33 1.67 6.85 1.28
C LYS A 33 2.00 5.49 0.69
N PHE A 34 2.60 5.52 -0.49
CA PHE A 34 3.07 4.34 -1.21
C PHE A 34 4.50 4.59 -1.70
N ASN A 35 5.46 3.77 -1.26
CA ASN A 35 6.91 3.91 -1.56
C ASN A 35 7.42 5.36 -1.38
N GLY A 36 7.07 5.99 -0.25
CA GLY A 36 7.45 7.37 0.07
C GLY A 36 6.70 8.46 -0.72
N LYS A 37 5.90 8.11 -1.74
CA LYS A 37 5.05 9.05 -2.47
C LYS A 37 3.71 9.22 -1.75
N LYS A 38 3.20 10.45 -1.80
CA LYS A 38 1.93 10.83 -1.18
C LYS A 38 1.16 11.73 -2.14
N GLN A 39 -0.13 11.44 -2.31
CA GLN A 39 -1.02 12.32 -3.06
C GLN A 39 -1.63 13.33 -2.08
N PHE A 40 -1.32 14.61 -2.29
CA PHE A 40 -1.83 15.70 -1.45
C PHE A 40 -2.91 16.54 -2.12
N TRP A 41 -2.90 16.57 -3.45
CA TRP A 41 -3.77 17.44 -4.21
C TRP A 41 -4.88 16.61 -4.84
N LEU A 42 -6.10 17.17 -4.83
CA LEU A 42 -7.24 16.57 -5.53
C LEU A 42 -6.99 16.53 -7.06
N ARG A 43 -6.17 17.46 -7.56
CA ARG A 43 -5.68 17.50 -8.94
C ARG A 43 -4.19 17.82 -8.94
N ASN A 44 -3.42 17.12 -9.77
CA ASN A 44 -2.00 17.40 -9.92
C ASN A 44 -1.77 18.85 -10.40
N ARG A 45 -0.91 19.60 -9.69
CA ARG A 45 -0.48 20.93 -10.14
C ARG A 45 0.38 20.77 -11.39
N TYR A 46 0.18 21.65 -12.37
CA TYR A 46 0.98 21.67 -13.58
C TYR A 46 2.07 22.74 -13.51
N PRO A 47 3.31 22.44 -13.95
CA PRO A 47 3.74 21.16 -14.55
C PRO A 47 3.84 20.02 -13.53
N ASN A 48 3.40 18.81 -13.91
CA ASN A 48 3.33 17.62 -13.05
C ASN A 48 4.73 17.06 -12.77
N ARG A 49 5.50 17.73 -11.90
CA ARG A 49 6.90 17.39 -11.58
C ARG A 49 7.09 15.98 -11.01
N ASN A 50 6.05 15.44 -10.38
CA ASN A 50 6.09 14.10 -9.78
C ASN A 50 5.56 13.01 -10.72
N MET A 51 5.10 13.39 -11.92
CA MET A 51 4.51 12.49 -12.93
C MET A 51 3.41 11.58 -12.36
N LEU A 52 2.62 12.06 -11.40
CA LEU A 52 1.53 11.28 -10.81
C LEU A 52 0.38 11.14 -11.81
N SER A 53 -0.22 9.95 -11.85
CA SER A 53 -1.44 9.70 -12.62
C SER A 53 -2.63 10.46 -12.02
N LYS A 54 -3.71 10.58 -12.79
CA LYS A 54 -4.94 11.26 -12.33
C LYS A 54 -5.60 10.51 -11.16
N ASP A 55 -5.68 9.19 -11.24
CA ASP A 55 -6.41 8.33 -10.31
C ASP A 55 -5.46 7.52 -9.40
N GLU A 56 -4.25 8.03 -9.20
CA GLU A 56 -3.17 7.36 -8.47
C GLU A 56 -3.60 6.95 -7.05
N LYS A 57 -4.26 7.85 -6.32
CA LYS A 57 -4.82 7.57 -4.98
C LYS A 57 -5.80 6.41 -4.97
N PHE A 58 -6.67 6.32 -5.97
CA PHE A 58 -7.62 5.21 -6.08
C PHE A 58 -6.88 3.90 -6.30
N GLN A 59 -5.89 3.88 -7.20
CA GLN A 59 -5.08 2.71 -7.48
C GLN A 59 -4.32 2.20 -6.25
N TRP A 60 -3.82 3.07 -5.38
CA TRP A 60 -3.15 2.62 -4.14
C TRP A 60 -4.10 1.90 -3.18
N ASN A 61 -5.31 2.44 -2.98
CA ASN A 61 -6.32 1.80 -2.13
C ASN A 61 -6.78 0.46 -2.74
N PHE A 62 -7.02 0.44 -4.05
CA PHE A 62 -7.42 -0.75 -4.78
C PHE A 62 -6.33 -1.84 -4.73
N PHE A 63 -5.07 -1.47 -4.94
CA PHE A 63 -3.95 -2.40 -4.80
C PHE A 63 -3.88 -3.02 -3.40
N LEU A 64 -4.05 -2.22 -2.34
CA LEU A 64 -4.05 -2.74 -0.97
C LEU A 64 -5.17 -3.76 -0.77
N GLU A 65 -6.38 -3.48 -1.26
CA GLU A 65 -7.51 -4.39 -1.20
C GLU A 65 -7.19 -5.72 -1.91
N GLU A 66 -6.74 -5.68 -3.16
CA GLU A 66 -6.38 -6.88 -3.91
C GLU A 66 -5.26 -7.68 -3.23
N PHE A 67 -4.25 -6.98 -2.71
CA PHE A 67 -3.13 -7.61 -2.02
C PHE A 67 -3.59 -8.33 -0.74
N LEU A 68 -4.44 -7.69 0.08
CA LEU A 68 -4.96 -8.30 1.30
C LEU A 68 -5.86 -9.51 0.98
N ASN A 69 -6.73 -9.39 -0.03
CA ASN A 69 -7.56 -10.51 -0.50
C ASN A 69 -6.69 -11.67 -0.98
N HIS A 70 -5.65 -11.39 -1.76
CA HIS A 70 -4.72 -12.40 -2.25
C HIS A 70 -3.97 -13.09 -1.10
N THR A 71 -3.41 -12.31 -0.16
CA THR A 71 -2.69 -12.87 0.98
C THR A 71 -3.58 -13.67 1.91
N GLN A 72 -4.84 -13.26 2.11
CA GLN A 72 -5.83 -14.03 2.87
C GLN A 72 -6.17 -15.35 2.18
N ASN A 73 -6.46 -15.32 0.87
CA ASN A 73 -6.85 -16.51 0.10
C ASN A 73 -5.72 -17.55 0.00
N HIS A 74 -4.46 -17.12 0.00
CA HIS A 74 -3.30 -18.00 -0.11
C HIS A 74 -2.57 -18.24 1.22
N GLY A 75 -3.06 -17.68 2.33
CA GLY A 75 -2.46 -17.87 3.66
C GLY A 75 -1.04 -17.31 3.79
N LEU A 76 -0.74 -16.19 3.12
CA LEU A 76 0.60 -15.59 3.06
C LEU A 76 0.93 -14.69 4.25
N GLY A 77 0.11 -14.72 5.30
CA GLY A 77 0.34 -13.97 6.53
C GLY A 77 1.51 -14.58 7.31
N ILE A 78 2.56 -13.79 7.52
CA ILE A 78 3.61 -14.15 8.47
C ILE A 78 3.06 -13.84 9.86
N ILE A 79 2.81 -14.88 10.66
CA ILE A 79 2.38 -14.70 12.05
C ILE A 79 3.59 -14.85 12.95
N GLU A 80 4.33 -13.76 13.17
CA GLU A 80 5.47 -13.77 14.10
C GLU A 80 5.03 -13.95 15.57
N ASN A 81 3.76 -13.73 15.89
CA ASN A 81 3.22 -13.75 17.28
C ASN A 81 2.03 -14.70 17.52
N ALA A 82 1.84 -15.78 16.74
CA ALA A 82 0.73 -16.73 16.96
C ALA A 82 0.99 -17.81 18.03
N LEU A 83 2.14 -17.78 18.70
CA LEU A 83 2.57 -18.78 19.68
C LEU A 83 2.71 -18.21 21.11
N ILE A 84 1.76 -17.35 21.52
CA ILE A 84 1.51 -17.08 22.94
C ILE A 84 0.14 -17.64 23.28
#